data_AF-A0A3N2S520-F1
#
_entry.id   AF-A0A3N2S520-F1
#
_cell.length_a   1.000
_cell.length_b   1.000
_cell.length_c   1.000
_cell.angle_alpha   90.00
_cell.angle_beta   90.00
_cell.angle_gamma   90.00
#
_symmetry.space_group_name_H-M   'P 1'
#
loop_
_entity.id
_entity.type
_entity.pdbx_description
1 polymer ?
#
loop_
_entity_poly.entity_id
_entity_poly.type
_entity_poly.pdbx_seq_one_letter_code
_entity_poly.pdbx_strand_id
1 'polypeptide(L)'
;MSSDTISEKWSDRFKFFNRYGLPGTVSYRAALKELGFSKKIRINCNLYGFFFGFLYFCILGLWKKGLALLLAVMIINIIIAIVEIMADINLELLSRIINLGYSCLCSMSVNSAYYLQLVKGIDSWNPLQGMTRESADRLSRQ
;
A
#
# COMPACT_ATOMS: atom_id res chain seq x y z
N MET A 1 11.66 -4.91 -20.41
CA MET A 1 12.80 -4.93 -19.46
C MET A 1 13.02 -6.38 -19.06
N SER A 2 14.21 -6.91 -19.28
CA SER A 2 14.59 -8.28 -18.94
C SER A 2 14.44 -8.54 -17.44
N SER A 3 14.01 -9.75 -17.08
CA SER A 3 13.70 -10.20 -15.71
C SER A 3 14.88 -10.21 -14.73
N ASP A 4 16.07 -9.80 -15.17
CA ASP A 4 17.34 -10.09 -14.47
C ASP A 4 17.76 -8.99 -13.46
N THR A 5 17.00 -7.90 -13.33
CA THR A 5 17.31 -6.82 -12.38
C THR A 5 16.24 -6.59 -11.30
N ILE A 6 15.32 -7.53 -11.08
CA ILE A 6 14.49 -7.49 -9.88
C ILE A 6 15.37 -7.99 -8.73
N SER A 7 15.80 -7.08 -7.85
CA SER A 7 16.63 -7.46 -6.69
C SER A 7 16.00 -8.65 -5.96
N GLU A 8 16.81 -9.61 -5.50
CA GLU A 8 16.34 -10.80 -4.78
C GLU A 8 15.32 -10.47 -3.67
N LYS A 9 15.48 -9.30 -3.03
CA LYS A 9 14.59 -8.75 -2.01
C LYS A 9 13.11 -8.69 -2.41
N TRP A 10 12.78 -8.53 -3.70
CA TRP A 10 11.41 -8.39 -4.22
C TRP A 10 10.89 -9.65 -4.92
N SER A 11 11.79 -10.58 -5.29
CA SER A 11 11.48 -11.75 -6.12
C SER A 11 10.32 -12.56 -5.56
N ASP A 12 10.33 -12.89 -4.26
CA ASP A 12 9.28 -13.70 -3.63
C ASP A 12 7.90 -13.04 -3.64
N ARG A 13 7.85 -11.71 -3.46
CA ARG A 13 6.58 -10.95 -3.48
C ARG A 13 6.01 -10.94 -4.89
N PHE A 14 6.85 -10.66 -5.88
CA PHE A 14 6.43 -10.54 -7.27
C PHE A 14 6.05 -11.89 -7.86
N LYS A 15 6.77 -12.97 -7.52
CA LYS A 15 6.36 -14.34 -7.86
C LYS A 15 4.98 -14.68 -7.29
N PHE A 16 4.71 -14.27 -6.06
CA PHE A 16 3.39 -14.47 -5.45
C PHE A 16 2.29 -13.70 -6.21
N PHE A 17 2.53 -12.43 -6.53
CA PHE A 17 1.56 -11.62 -7.30
C PHE A 17 1.37 -12.12 -8.73
N ASN A 18 2.43 -12.60 -9.40
CA ASN A 18 2.33 -13.22 -10.72
C ASN A 18 1.46 -14.48 -10.68
N ARG A 19 1.62 -15.31 -9.65
CA ARG A 19 0.92 -16.60 -9.55
C ARG A 19 -0.54 -16.48 -9.11
N TYR A 20 -0.82 -15.61 -8.13
CA TYR A 20 -2.13 -15.53 -7.47
C TYR A 20 -2.87 -14.20 -7.70
N GLY A 21 -2.23 -13.26 -8.38
CA GLY A 21 -2.77 -11.93 -8.66
C GLY A 21 -2.53 -10.92 -7.53
N LEU A 22 -3.20 -9.78 -7.65
CA LEU A 22 -3.11 -8.65 -6.72
C LEU A 22 -3.98 -8.87 -5.46
N PRO A 23 -3.78 -8.10 -4.37
CA PRO A 23 -4.49 -8.29 -3.10
C PRO A 23 -6.03 -8.36 -3.17
N GLY A 24 -6.63 -7.73 -4.19
CA GLY A 24 -8.07 -7.73 -4.43
C GLY A 24 -8.62 -9.04 -5.01
N THR A 25 -7.79 -9.94 -5.54
CA THR A 25 -8.26 -11.18 -6.17
C THR A 25 -8.65 -12.24 -5.13
N VAL A 26 -9.58 -13.13 -5.51
CA VAL A 26 -9.97 -14.28 -4.68
C VAL A 26 -8.81 -15.26 -4.53
N SER A 27 -8.06 -15.50 -5.60
CA SER A 27 -6.90 -16.41 -5.62
C SER A 27 -5.79 -15.94 -4.66
N TYR A 28 -5.49 -14.63 -4.63
CA TYR A 28 -4.55 -14.05 -3.66
C TYR A 28 -4.96 -14.37 -2.24
N ARG A 29 -6.23 -14.12 -1.89
CA ARG A 29 -6.74 -14.31 -0.53
C ARG A 29 -6.73 -15.79 -0.11
N ALA A 30 -7.04 -16.70 -1.03
CA ALA A 30 -6.98 -18.14 -0.78
C ALA A 30 -5.53 -18.58 -0.52
N ALA A 31 -4.61 -18.28 -1.45
CA ALA A 31 -3.21 -18.66 -1.32
C ALA A 31 -2.53 -18.04 -0.09
N LEU A 32 -2.89 -16.80 0.25
CA LEU A 32 -2.35 -16.12 1.42
C LEU A 32 -2.76 -16.83 2.74
N LYS A 33 -3.92 -17.49 2.80
CA LYS A 33 -4.36 -18.24 3.99
C LYS A 33 -3.52 -19.49 4.22
N GLU A 34 -3.01 -20.11 3.16
CA GLU A 34 -2.16 -21.30 3.21
C GLU A 34 -0.72 -20.98 3.64
N LEU A 35 -0.31 -19.70 3.58
CA LEU A 35 1.00 -19.28 4.02
C LEU A 35 1.12 -19.20 5.54
N GLY A 36 2.26 -19.66 6.06
CA GLY A 36 2.68 -19.39 7.43
C GLY A 36 2.78 -17.88 7.75
N PHE A 37 2.67 -17.53 9.03
CA PHE A 37 2.54 -16.15 9.51
C PHE A 37 3.63 -15.20 8.98
N SER A 38 4.90 -15.60 9.05
CA SER A 38 6.04 -14.78 8.59
C SER A 38 5.95 -14.42 7.11
N LYS A 39 5.63 -15.39 6.26
CA LYS A 39 5.50 -15.18 4.81
C LYS A 39 4.27 -14.34 4.50
N LYS A 40 3.15 -14.55 5.20
CA LYS A 40 1.95 -13.71 5.09
C LYS A 40 2.26 -12.24 5.38
N ILE A 41 2.98 -11.94 6.48
CA ILE A 41 3.39 -10.57 6.80
C ILE A 41 4.34 -10.01 5.74
N ARG A 42 5.32 -10.80 5.27
CA ARG A 42 6.27 -10.33 4.24
C ARG A 42 5.63 -10.00 2.90
N ILE A 43 4.56 -10.72 2.52
CA ILE A 43 3.80 -10.49 1.28
C ILE A 43 2.87 -9.28 1.44
N ASN A 44 2.09 -9.21 2.54
CA ASN A 44 1.12 -8.13 2.73
C ASN A 44 1.74 -6.80 3.15
N CYS A 45 2.74 -6.83 4.02
CA CYS A 45 3.22 -5.64 4.72
C CYS A 45 4.65 -5.30 4.32
N ASN A 46 5.00 -4.04 4.50
CA ASN A 46 6.34 -3.54 4.30
C ASN A 46 6.73 -2.64 5.48
N LEU A 47 7.74 -3.08 6.25
CA LEU A 47 8.17 -2.37 7.45
C LEU A 47 8.70 -0.96 7.14
N TYR A 48 9.40 -0.80 6.01
CA TYR A 48 9.88 0.52 5.59
C TYR A 48 8.71 1.42 5.18
N GLY A 49 7.71 0.87 4.51
CA GLY A 49 6.47 1.58 4.20
C GLY A 49 5.73 2.02 5.48
N PHE A 50 5.74 1.19 6.52
CA PHE A 50 5.09 1.50 7.79
C PHE A 50 5.71 2.70 8.52
N PHE A 51 7.03 2.73 8.66
CA PHE A 51 7.73 3.77 9.44
C PHE A 51 8.06 5.03 8.63
N PHE A 52 8.43 4.87 7.36
CA PHE A 52 8.95 5.98 6.55
C PHE A 52 7.92 6.56 5.57
N GLY A 53 6.76 5.92 5.41
CA GLY A 53 5.63 6.42 4.62
C GLY A 53 6.06 7.00 3.27
N PHE A 54 5.67 8.25 3.02
CA PHE A 54 5.98 9.01 1.80
C PHE A 54 7.45 8.96 1.38
N LEU A 55 8.40 9.08 2.31
CA LEU A 55 9.84 9.09 1.97
C LEU A 55 10.26 7.78 1.30
N TYR A 56 9.74 6.65 1.79
CA TYR A 56 10.04 5.36 1.19
C TYR A 56 9.37 5.17 -0.18
N PHE A 57 8.18 5.74 -0.38
CA PHE A 57 7.55 5.78 -1.70
C PHE A 57 8.42 6.56 -2.70
N CYS A 58 8.99 7.70 -2.29
CA CYS A 58 9.92 8.45 -3.14
C CYS A 58 11.17 7.64 -3.51
N ILE A 59 11.77 6.93 -2.55
CA ILE A 59 12.95 6.06 -2.80
C ILE A 59 12.63 5.00 -3.86
N LEU A 60 11.43 4.44 -3.86
CA LEU A 60 10.99 3.43 -4.83
C LEU A 60 10.48 4.03 -6.15
N GLY A 61 10.44 5.36 -6.30
CA GLY A 61 9.87 6.02 -7.47
C GLY A 61 8.33 6.03 -7.51
N LEU A 62 7.66 5.74 -6.40
CA LEU A 62 6.20 5.70 -6.25
C LEU A 62 5.63 7.04 -5.73
N TRP A 63 6.30 8.15 -6.00
CA TRP A 63 6.03 9.45 -5.37
C TRP A 63 4.58 9.93 -5.53
N LYS A 64 3.92 9.66 -6.67
CA LYS A 64 2.50 10.04 -6.88
C LYS A 64 1.56 9.37 -5.87
N LYS A 65 1.71 8.05 -5.68
CA LYS A 65 0.91 7.27 -4.74
C LYS A 65 1.22 7.66 -3.30
N GLY A 66 2.50 7.85 -2.98
CA GLY A 66 2.92 8.29 -1.66
C GLY A 66 2.35 9.68 -1.33
N LEU A 67 2.44 10.61 -2.26
CA LEU A 67 1.92 11.98 -2.10
C LEU A 67 0.40 11.98 -1.93
N ALA A 68 -0.32 11.15 -2.68
CA ALA A 68 -1.77 10.99 -2.51
C ALA A 68 -2.15 10.52 -1.09
N LEU A 69 -1.46 9.50 -0.54
CA LEU A 69 -1.69 9.06 0.83
C LEU A 69 -1.35 10.15 1.86
N LEU A 70 -0.23 10.85 1.67
CA LEU A 70 0.21 11.92 2.56
C LEU A 70 -0.79 13.07 2.60
N LEU A 71 -1.23 13.56 1.43
CA LEU A 71 -2.22 14.63 1.34
C LEU A 71 -3.55 14.21 1.96
N ALA A 72 -4.00 12.97 1.74
CA ALA A 72 -5.22 12.45 2.34
C ALA A 72 -5.17 12.46 3.87
N VAL A 73 -4.08 11.95 4.48
CA VAL A 73 -3.95 11.95 5.94
C VAL A 73 -3.78 13.35 6.53
N MET A 74 -3.11 14.27 5.81
CA MET A 74 -2.99 15.67 6.24
C MET A 74 -4.35 16.36 6.27
N ILE A 75 -5.17 16.20 5.21
CA ILE A 75 -6.52 16.77 5.16
C ILE A 75 -7.38 16.25 6.31
N ILE A 76 -7.33 14.94 6.59
CA ILE A 76 -8.09 14.36 7.72
C ILE A 76 -7.63 14.95 9.06
N ASN A 77 -6.34 15.08 9.30
CA ASN A 77 -5.84 15.68 10.55
C ASN A 77 -6.21 17.16 10.69
N ILE A 78 -6.20 17.92 9.58
CA ILE A 78 -6.67 19.32 9.58
C ILE A 78 -8.14 19.39 9.98
N ILE A 79 -8.99 18.52 9.42
CA ILE A 79 -10.42 18.46 9.77
C ILE A 79 -10.60 18.12 11.25
N ILE A 80 -9.86 17.13 11.77
CA ILE A 80 -9.90 16.76 13.18
C ILE A 80 -9.53 17.95 14.06
N ALA A 81 -8.44 18.66 13.74
CA ALA A 81 -8.00 19.84 14.49
C ALA A 81 -9.04 20.96 14.49
N ILE A 82 -9.70 21.22 13.35
CA ILE A 82 -10.78 22.22 13.27
C ILE A 82 -11.95 21.82 14.18
N VAL A 83 -12.39 20.55 14.13
CA VAL A 83 -13.49 20.05 14.97
C VAL A 83 -13.14 20.14 16.46
N GLU A 84 -11.90 19.78 16.82
CA GLU A 84 -11.40 19.87 18.18
C GLU A 84 -11.53 21.29 18.75
N ILE A 85 -11.10 22.29 17.98
CA ILE A 85 -11.19 23.72 18.35
C ILE A 85 -12.64 24.21 18.41
N MET A 86 -13.47 23.86 17.43
CA MET A 86 -14.83 24.37 17.33
C MET A 86 -15.78 23.78 18.37
N ALA A 87 -15.58 22.53 18.76
CA ALA A 87 -16.45 21.81 19.69
C ALA A 87 -15.89 21.74 21.12
N ASP A 88 -14.67 22.24 21.36
CA ASP A 88 -13.96 22.18 22.66
C ASP A 88 -13.94 20.75 23.24
N ILE A 89 -13.62 19.78 22.39
CA ILE A 89 -13.48 18.37 22.74
C ILE A 89 -12.03 17.92 22.55
N ASN A 90 -11.63 16.77 23.08
CA ASN A 90 -10.32 16.18 22.82
C ASN A 90 -10.44 15.00 21.84
N LEU A 91 -9.80 15.09 20.67
CA LEU A 91 -9.78 14.06 19.63
C LEU A 91 -8.37 13.50 19.40
N GLU A 92 -7.46 13.65 20.36
CA GLU A 92 -6.07 13.20 20.24
C GLU A 92 -5.97 11.70 19.95
N LEU A 93 -6.76 10.88 20.66
CA LEU A 93 -6.80 9.44 20.43
C LEU A 93 -7.22 9.10 18.98
N LEU A 94 -8.19 9.84 18.44
CA LEU A 94 -8.66 9.66 17.07
C LEU A 94 -7.55 10.02 16.08
N SER A 95 -6.85 11.15 16.28
CA SER A 95 -5.70 11.52 15.45
C SER A 95 -4.61 10.44 15.48
N ARG A 96 -4.26 9.90 16.65
CA ARG A 96 -3.27 8.80 16.77
C ARG A 96 -3.68 7.56 15.99
N ILE A 97 -4.96 7.16 16.08
CA ILE A 97 -5.51 6.02 15.34
C ILE A 97 -5.45 6.26 13.82
N ILE A 98 -5.81 7.46 13.35
CA ILE A 98 -5.75 7.83 11.94
C ILE A 98 -4.31 7.76 11.41
N ASN A 99 -3.34 8.31 12.16
CA ASN A 99 -1.93 8.27 11.76
C ASN A 99 -1.37 6.84 11.76
N LEU A 100 -1.76 5.99 12.71
CA LEU A 100 -1.45 4.56 12.68
C LEU A 100 -2.08 3.87 11.46
N GLY A 101 -3.33 4.22 11.12
CA GLY A 101 -4.01 3.75 9.92
C GLY A 101 -3.26 4.13 8.64
N TYR A 102 -2.76 5.36 8.55
CA TYR A 102 -1.89 5.80 7.44
C TYR A 102 -0.61 4.97 7.32
N SER A 103 0.10 4.71 8.43
CA SER A 103 1.28 3.83 8.43
C SER A 103 0.93 2.41 7.95
N CYS A 104 -0.19 1.85 8.41
CA CYS A 104 -0.68 0.55 7.95
C CYS A 104 -1.00 0.55 6.45
N LEU A 105 -1.69 1.59 5.94
CA LEU A 105 -2.01 1.70 4.52
C LEU A 105 -0.76 1.83 3.65
N CYS A 106 0.23 2.61 4.08
CA CYS A 106 1.53 2.68 3.42
C CYS A 106 2.20 1.30 3.38
N SER A 107 2.28 0.62 4.53
CA SER A 107 2.85 -0.73 4.63
C SER A 107 2.18 -1.74 3.69
N MET A 108 0.84 -1.72 3.62
CA MET A 108 0.07 -2.67 2.83
C MET A 108 0.10 -2.40 1.32
N SER A 109 0.34 -1.14 0.92
CA SER A 109 0.29 -0.74 -0.50
C SER A 109 1.62 -0.81 -1.22
N VAL A 110 2.76 -0.61 -0.53
CA VAL A 110 4.07 -0.55 -1.19
C VAL A 110 4.34 -1.77 -2.06
N ASN A 111 4.10 -2.98 -1.54
CA ASN A 111 4.49 -4.20 -2.24
C ASN A 111 3.72 -4.36 -3.57
N SER A 112 2.41 -4.13 -3.57
CA SER A 112 1.59 -4.20 -4.79
C SER A 112 1.84 -2.99 -5.70
N ALA A 113 2.03 -1.79 -5.15
CA ALA A 113 2.32 -0.59 -5.94
C ALA A 113 3.64 -0.70 -6.70
N TYR A 114 4.69 -1.19 -6.05
CA TYR A 114 5.99 -1.38 -6.68
C TYR A 114 5.96 -2.48 -7.73
N TYR A 115 5.22 -3.57 -7.48
CA TYR A 115 4.96 -4.61 -8.49
C TYR A 115 4.26 -4.03 -9.72
N LEU A 116 3.21 -3.22 -9.54
CA LEU A 116 2.49 -2.60 -10.65
C LEU A 116 3.38 -1.67 -11.48
N GLN A 117 4.26 -0.90 -10.82
CA GLN A 117 5.19 -0.01 -11.51
C GLN A 117 6.23 -0.79 -12.32
N LEU A 118 6.90 -1.77 -11.70
CA LEU A 118 8.01 -2.47 -12.35
C LEU A 118 7.55 -3.54 -13.36
N VAL A 119 6.49 -4.27 -13.07
CA VAL A 119 6.05 -5.41 -13.89
C VAL A 119 5.02 -4.98 -14.92
N LYS A 120 4.11 -4.07 -14.55
CA LYS A 120 3.05 -3.60 -15.46
C LYS A 120 3.31 -2.22 -16.06
N GLY A 121 4.35 -1.51 -15.64
CA GLY A 121 4.62 -0.14 -16.11
C GLY A 121 3.58 0.89 -15.66
N ILE A 122 2.78 0.56 -14.63
CA ILE A 122 1.64 1.40 -14.22
C ILE A 122 2.11 2.42 -13.19
N ASP A 123 2.17 3.69 -13.62
CA ASP A 123 2.43 4.84 -12.76
C ASP A 123 1.16 5.72 -12.65
N SER A 124 0.56 5.76 -11.46
CA SER A 124 -0.74 6.43 -11.25
C SER A 124 -0.89 6.99 -9.85
N TRP A 125 -1.85 7.90 -9.69
CA TRP A 125 -2.14 8.57 -8.42
C TRP A 125 -2.88 7.74 -7.38
N ASN A 126 -3.48 6.60 -7.76
CA ASN A 126 -4.27 5.80 -6.80
C ASN A 126 -3.36 4.81 -6.04
N PRO A 127 -3.13 5.02 -4.73
CA PRO A 127 -2.23 4.18 -3.92
C PRO A 127 -2.82 2.80 -3.60
N LEU A 128 -4.14 2.63 -3.70
CA LEU A 128 -4.86 1.40 -3.37
C LEU A 128 -5.20 0.55 -4.62
N GLN A 129 -4.51 0.81 -5.75
CA GLN A 129 -4.70 0.03 -6.97
C GLN A 129 -4.41 -1.46 -6.75
N GLY A 130 -5.35 -2.29 -7.19
CA GLY A 130 -5.28 -3.73 -7.06
C GLY A 130 -5.67 -4.26 -5.68
N MET A 131 -6.07 -3.41 -4.73
CA MET A 131 -6.52 -3.85 -3.40
C MET A 131 -8.00 -4.27 -3.36
N THR A 132 -8.82 -3.68 -4.22
CA THR A 132 -10.23 -4.06 -4.38
C THR A 132 -10.38 -5.05 -5.52
N ARG A 133 -11.44 -5.87 -5.46
CA ARG A 133 -11.75 -6.86 -6.51
C ARG A 133 -11.89 -6.19 -7.88
N GLU A 134 -12.70 -5.13 -7.95
CA GLU A 134 -12.90 -4.36 -9.19
C GLU A 134 -11.58 -3.79 -9.74
N SER A 135 -10.73 -3.23 -8.87
CA SER A 135 -9.44 -2.69 -9.32
C SER A 135 -8.51 -3.80 -9.80
N ALA A 136 -8.48 -4.96 -9.14
CA ALA A 136 -7.64 -6.08 -9.55
C ALA A 136 -8.11 -6.67 -10.89
N ASP A 137 -9.43 -6.81 -11.09
CA ASP A 137 -10.04 -7.34 -12.32
C ASP A 137 -9.86 -6.38 -13.52
N ARG A 138 -9.80 -5.06 -13.28
CA ARG A 138 -9.39 -4.10 -14.33
C ARG A 138 -7.93 -4.31 -14.73
N LEU A 139 -7.05 -4.48 -13.75
CA LEU A 139 -5.61 -4.61 -13.98
C LEU A 139 -5.22 -5.96 -14.58
N SER A 140 -6.04 -7.01 -14.47
CA SER A 140 -5.78 -8.29 -15.14
C SER A 140 -6.16 -8.30 -16.63
N ARG A 141 -6.95 -7.32 -17.08
CA ARG A 141 -7.37 -7.17 -18.48
C ARG A 141 -6.46 -6.27 -19.31
N GLN A 142 -5.50 -5.61 -18.64
CA GLN A 142 -4.45 -4.79 -19.23
C GLN A 142 -3.13 -5.56 -19.24
#